data_AF-A0A433RNY4-F1
#
_entry.id   AF-A0A433RNY4-F1
#
_cell.length_a   1.000
_cell.length_b   1.000
_cell.length_c   1.000
_cell.angle_alpha   90.00
_cell.angle_beta   90.00
_cell.angle_gamma   90.00
#
_symmetry.space_group_name_H-M   'P 1'
#
loop_
_entity.id
_entity.type
_entity.pdbx_description
1 polymer ?
#
loop_
_entity_poly.entity_id
_entity_poly.type
_entity_poly.pdbx_seq_one_letter_code
_entity_poly.pdbx_strand_id
1 'polypeptide(L)'
;MSVSSIPQDVKTRLWGKAAGRCQYRGCNKPLWVDELTKAEFNSSYLAHIIADSPKGPRGDIELSKKLAKEISNIMLLCDVHHRLIDKK
;
A
#
# COMPACT_ATOMS: atom_id res chain seq x y z
N MET A 1 1.61 -11.87 4.27
CA MET A 1 2.85 -11.17 3.86
C MET A 1 2.95 -11.25 2.34
N SER A 2 3.28 -10.13 1.70
CA SER A 2 3.55 -10.05 0.25
C SER A 2 4.64 -11.05 -0.13
N VAL A 3 4.47 -11.75 -1.25
CA VAL A 3 5.45 -12.69 -1.81
C VAL A 3 6.41 -11.94 -2.75
N SER A 4 5.92 -10.88 -3.37
CA SER A 4 6.63 -10.06 -4.34
C SER A 4 7.20 -8.79 -3.71
N SER A 5 8.35 -8.37 -4.24
CA SER A 5 8.94 -7.06 -3.92
C SER A 5 8.51 -6.04 -4.97
N ILE A 6 7.95 -4.92 -4.50
CA ILE A 6 7.55 -3.79 -5.35
C ILE A 6 8.81 -3.01 -5.77
N PRO A 7 9.03 -2.74 -7.07
CA PRO A 7 10.15 -1.94 -7.55
C PRO A 7 10.24 -0.54 -6.94
N GLN A 8 11.45 0.00 -6.81
CA GLN A 8 11.67 1.28 -6.14
C GLN A 8 11.06 2.46 -6.90
N ASP A 9 11.11 2.44 -8.24
CA ASP A 9 10.49 3.46 -9.10
C ASP A 9 8.96 3.53 -8.89
N VAL A 10 8.31 2.38 -8.74
CA VAL A 10 6.87 2.29 -8.42
C VAL A 10 6.59 2.88 -7.05
N LYS A 11 7.41 2.56 -6.03
CA LYS A 11 7.27 3.13 -4.68
C LYS A 11 7.38 4.65 -4.69
N THR A 12 8.40 5.19 -5.36
CA THR A 12 8.63 6.64 -5.47
C THR A 12 7.47 7.33 -6.17
N ARG A 13 7.00 6.78 -7.31
CA ARG A 13 5.86 7.33 -8.06
C ARG A 13 4.56 7.28 -7.25
N LEU A 14 4.33 6.19 -6.50
CA LEU A 14 3.16 6.05 -5.65
C LEU A 14 3.16 7.07 -4.52
N TRP A 15 4.29 7.22 -3.83
CA TRP A 15 4.47 8.24 -2.79
C TRP A 15 4.20 9.65 -3.30
N GLY A 16 4.76 9.99 -4.48
CA GLY A 16 4.52 11.27 -5.13
C GLY A 16 3.05 11.49 -5.49
N LYS A 17 2.39 10.50 -6.10
CA LYS A 17 0.97 10.58 -6.47
C LYS A 17 0.03 10.68 -5.26
N ALA A 18 0.37 10.02 -4.16
CA ALA A 18 -0.40 10.04 -2.93
C ALA A 18 -0.10 11.26 -2.04
N ALA A 19 0.85 12.13 -2.43
CA ALA A 19 1.39 13.20 -1.60
C ALA A 19 1.84 12.72 -0.20
N GLY A 20 2.29 11.47 -0.11
CA GLY A 20 2.64 10.81 1.15
C GLY A 20 1.49 10.65 2.13
N ARG A 21 0.25 10.52 1.64
CA ARG A 21 -0.96 10.40 2.45
C ARG A 21 -1.64 9.05 2.23
N CYS A 22 -2.33 8.56 3.25
CA CYS A 22 -3.11 7.34 3.16
C CYS A 22 -4.20 7.47 2.09
N GLN A 23 -4.21 6.53 1.13
CA GLN A 23 -5.14 6.50 0.01
C GLN A 23 -6.48 5.81 0.33
N TYR A 24 -6.66 5.29 1.55
CA TYR A 24 -7.95 4.76 1.96
C TYR A 24 -9.01 5.86 1.96
N ARG A 25 -10.18 5.57 1.37
CA ARG A 25 -11.25 6.55 1.20
C ARG A 25 -11.66 7.14 2.55
N GLY A 26 -11.51 8.46 2.68
CA GLY A 26 -11.85 9.20 3.90
C GLY A 26 -10.74 9.29 4.95
N CYS A 27 -9.56 8.69 4.76
CA CYS A 27 -8.47 8.77 5.73
C CYS A 27 -7.58 10.00 5.53
N ASN A 28 -6.88 10.09 4.39
CA ASN A 28 -6.00 11.19 4.04
C ASN A 28 -4.93 11.56 5.10
N LYS A 29 -4.57 10.64 6.03
CA LYS A 29 -3.55 10.88 7.06
C LYS A 29 -2.16 11.05 6.43
N PRO A 30 -1.36 12.06 6.82
CA PRO A 30 0.05 12.13 6.40
C PRO A 30 0.83 10.96 6.98
N LEU A 31 1.72 10.36 6.17
CA LEU A 31 2.46 9.15 6.52
C LEU A 31 3.96 9.39 6.72
N TRP A 32 4.42 10.62 6.52
CA TRP A 32 5.82 11.04 6.63
C TRP A 32 6.14 11.77 7.94
N VAL A 33 5.12 12.00 8.78
CA VAL A 33 5.25 12.73 10.05
C VAL A 33 4.24 12.22 11.06
N ASP A 34 4.66 12.14 12.32
CA ASP A 34 3.73 11.93 13.43
C ASP A 34 2.98 13.22 13.77
N GLU A 35 1.68 13.08 14.00
CA GLU A 35 0.80 14.23 14.17
C GLU A 35 1.01 14.95 15.51
N LEU A 36 1.40 14.22 16.56
CA LEU A 36 1.56 14.75 17.91
C LEU A 36 2.97 15.31 18.14
N THR A 37 3.98 14.46 17.92
CA THR A 37 5.39 14.74 18.21
C THR A 37 6.10 15.49 17.10
N LYS A 38 5.51 15.55 15.90
CA LYS A 38 6.13 16.10 14.68
C LYS A 38 7.40 15.36 14.24
N ALA A 39 7.68 14.18 14.81
CA ALA A 39 8.78 13.35 14.37
C ALA A 39 8.58 12.92 12.91
N GLU A 40 9.62 13.06 12.09
CA GLU A 40 9.60 12.64 10.70
C GLU A 40 10.01 11.18 10.57
N PHE A 41 9.14 10.37 9.98
CA PHE A 41 9.42 8.97 9.66
C PHE A 41 8.41 8.43 8.67
N ASN A 42 8.77 7.33 8.00
CA ASN A 42 7.86 6.62 7.11
C ASN A 42 6.98 5.64 7.90
N SER A 43 5.71 5.99 8.06
CA SER A 43 4.67 5.15 8.68
C SER A 43 3.76 4.44 7.66
N SER A 44 4.14 4.49 6.38
CA SER A 44 3.34 3.92 5.30
C SER A 44 3.54 2.42 5.15
N TYR A 45 2.48 1.77 4.66
CA TYR A 45 2.50 0.41 4.16
C TYR A 45 2.05 0.40 2.71
N LEU A 46 2.57 -0.55 1.96
CA LEU A 46 2.17 -0.82 0.59
C LEU A 46 1.29 -2.05 0.58
N ALA A 47 0.06 -1.91 0.10
CA ALA A 47 -0.86 -3.03 -0.04
C ALA A 47 -1.29 -3.19 -1.49
N HIS A 48 -1.47 -4.44 -1.92
CA HIS A 48 -2.08 -4.72 -3.20
C HIS A 48 -3.60 -4.61 -3.12
N ILE A 49 -4.23 -4.13 -4.20
CA ILE A 49 -5.69 -4.15 -4.37
C ILE A 49 -6.13 -5.58 -4.67
N ILE A 50 -5.53 -6.20 -5.69
CA ILE A 50 -5.55 -7.64 -5.97
C ILE A 50 -4.26 -8.23 -5.44
N ALA A 51 -4.36 -9.16 -4.48
CA ALA A 51 -3.21 -9.73 -3.80
C ALA A 51 -2.18 -10.29 -4.80
N ASP A 52 -0.90 -10.21 -4.48
CA ASP A 52 0.17 -10.70 -5.37
C ASP A 52 0.26 -12.22 -5.47
N SER A 53 -0.37 -12.93 -4.54
CA SER A 53 -0.55 -14.37 -4.55
C SER A 53 -2.01 -14.73 -4.85
N PRO A 54 -2.28 -15.69 -5.75
CA PRO A 54 -3.63 -16.21 -5.97
C PRO A 54 -4.30 -16.77 -4.71
N LYS A 55 -3.50 -17.19 -3.71
CA LYS A 55 -4.00 -17.72 -2.43
C LYS A 55 -4.17 -16.64 -1.35
N GLY A 56 -3.86 -15.38 -1.69
CA GLY A 56 -4.01 -14.23 -0.79
C GLY A 56 -5.49 -13.92 -0.50
N PRO A 57 -5.79 -13.07 0.51
CA PRO A 57 -7.16 -12.74 0.89
C PRO A 57 -8.02 -12.19 -0.25
N ARG A 58 -7.38 -11.47 -1.19
CA ARG A 58 -7.97 -10.86 -2.38
C ARG A 58 -7.22 -11.32 -3.65
N GLY A 59 -6.72 -12.56 -3.64
CA GLY A 59 -5.94 -13.12 -4.74
C GLY A 59 -6.81 -13.51 -5.93
N ASP A 60 -6.21 -13.50 -7.12
CA ASP A 60 -6.81 -13.92 -8.38
C ASP A 60 -5.82 -14.81 -9.14
N ILE A 61 -6.32 -15.88 -9.79
CA ILE A 61 -5.47 -16.88 -10.45
C ILE A 61 -4.61 -16.26 -11.56
N GLU A 62 -5.14 -15.28 -12.28
CA GLU A 62 -4.44 -14.65 -13.39
C GLU A 62 -3.87 -13.28 -13.03
N LEU A 63 -4.69 -12.44 -12.41
CA LEU A 63 -4.38 -11.03 -12.20
C LEU A 63 -3.34 -10.82 -11.10
N SER A 64 -3.26 -11.71 -10.10
CA SER A 64 -2.27 -11.60 -9.02
C SER A 64 -0.85 -11.45 -9.56
N LYS A 65 -0.44 -12.32 -10.49
CA LYS A 65 0.91 -12.29 -11.07
C LYS A 65 1.08 -11.13 -12.05
N LYS A 66 0.06 -10.84 -12.86
CA LYS A 66 0.10 -9.78 -13.89
C LYS A 66 0.20 -8.39 -13.25
N LEU A 67 -0.51 -8.16 -12.15
CA LEU A 67 -0.66 -6.85 -11.52
C LEU A 67 0.19 -6.63 -10.27
N ALA A 68 0.95 -7.63 -9.80
CA ALA A 68 1.74 -7.54 -8.56
C ALA A 68 2.69 -6.32 -8.49
N LYS A 69 3.13 -5.81 -9.64
CA LYS A 69 4.05 -4.67 -9.75
C LYS A 69 3.42 -3.43 -10.38
N GLU A 70 2.15 -3.51 -10.79
CA GLU A 70 1.46 -2.40 -11.43
C GLU A 70 1.07 -1.37 -10.39
N ILE A 71 1.46 -0.11 -10.62
CA ILE A 71 1.16 0.98 -9.69
C ILE A 71 -0.34 1.17 -9.46
N SER A 72 -1.16 0.87 -10.47
CA SER A 72 -2.63 0.92 -10.39
C SER A 72 -3.21 -0.13 -9.43
N ASN A 73 -2.44 -1.17 -9.10
CA ASN A 73 -2.82 -2.24 -8.19
C ASN A 73 -2.18 -2.10 -6.80
N ILE A 74 -1.46 -1.01 -6.52
CA ILE A 74 -0.77 -0.80 -5.25
C ILE A 74 -1.31 0.47 -4.59
N MET A 75 -1.59 0.38 -3.29
CA MET A 75 -2.05 1.50 -2.47
C MET A 75 -1.04 1.82 -1.36
N LEU A 76 -0.91 3.10 -1.07
CA LEU A 76 -0.20 3.63 0.09
C LEU A 76 -1.17 3.82 1.25
N LEU A 77 -0.94 3.11 2.37
CA LEU A 77 -1.88 3.05 3.49
C LEU A 77 -1.19 3.32 4.83
N CYS A 78 -1.94 3.80 5.82
CA CYS A 78 -1.51 3.77 7.22
C CYS A 78 -1.68 2.36 7.81
N ASP A 79 -1.03 2.09 8.94
CA ASP A 79 -1.14 0.81 9.67
C ASP A 79 -2.59 0.37 9.90
N VAL A 80 -3.45 1.29 10.37
CA VAL A 80 -4.88 1.00 10.66
C VAL A 80 -5.60 0.44 9.43
N HIS A 81 -5.51 1.13 8.29
CA HIS A 81 -6.22 0.72 7.08
C HIS A 81 -5.51 -0.43 6.35
N HIS A 82 -4.20 -0.52 6.45
CA HIS A 82 -3.46 -1.68 5.94
C HIS A 82 -3.92 -2.95 6.64
N ARG A 83 -3.96 -2.94 7.98
CA ARG A 83 -4.48 -4.07 8.77
C ARG A 83 -5.95 -4.36 8.49
N LEU A 84 -6.77 -3.33 8.24
CA LEU A 84 -8.19 -3.51 7.91
C LEU A 84 -8.39 -4.35 6.64
N ILE A 85 -7.60 -4.11 5.60
CA ILE A 85 -7.77 -4.78 4.29
C ILE A 85 -6.93 -6.05 4.12
N ASP A 86 -5.88 -6.21 4.92
CA ASP A 86 -5.03 -7.41 4.92
C ASP A 86 -5.44 -8.43 5.98
N LYS A 87 -6.30 -8.06 6.93
CA LYS A 87 -7.00 -9.05 7.76
C LYS A 87 -7.90 -9.91 6.88
N LYS A 88 -7.73 -11.22 6.98
CA LYS A 88 -8.81 -12.17 6.66
C LYS A 88 -9.88 -12.08 7.73
#